data_AF-A0AAJ2UGA5-F1
#
_entry.id   AF-A0AAJ2UGA5-F1
#
_cell.length_a   1.000
_cell.length_b   1.000
_cell.length_c   1.000
_cell.angle_alpha   90.00
_cell.angle_beta   90.00
_cell.angle_gamma   90.00
#
_symmetry.space_group_name_H-M   'P 1'
#
loop_
_entity.id
_entity.type
_entity.pdbx_description
1 polymer ?
#
loop_
_entity_poly.entity_id
_entity_poly.type
_entity_poly.pdbx_seq_one_letter_code
_entity_poly.pdbx_strand_id
1 'polypeptide(L)' 'ELDAVSLYEQLAANTKNNKIRNVLLDIAKEEKTHVGEFLALLLELDKEQEKELEEGKEEVEEVKSK' A
#
# COMPACT_ATOMS: atom_id res chain seq x y z
N GLU A 1 -3.86 1.95 -7.64
CA GLU A 1 -3.34 0.82 -6.84
C GLU A 1 -3.78 0.82 -5.39
N LEU A 2 -3.52 1.84 -4.56
CA LEU A 2 -3.96 1.82 -3.15
C LEU A 2 -5.50 1.69 -2.97
N ASP A 3 -6.29 2.37 -3.81
CA ASP A 3 -7.75 2.20 -3.79
C ASP A 3 -8.18 0.77 -4.13
N ALA A 4 -7.47 0.12 -5.06
CA ALA A 4 -7.74 -1.27 -5.45
C ALA A 4 -7.37 -2.24 -4.32
N VAL A 5 -6.23 -2.04 -3.65
CA VAL A 5 -5.87 -2.78 -2.43
C VAL A 5 -7.00 -2.71 -1.41
N SER A 6 -7.44 -1.50 -1.07
CA SER A 6 -8.52 -1.28 -0.10
C SER A 6 -9.82 -1.96 -0.51
N LEU A 7 -10.23 -1.81 -1.78
CA LEU A 7 -11.43 -2.44 -2.32
C LEU A 7 -11.37 -3.98 -2.23
N TYR A 8 -10.28 -4.59 -2.68
CA TYR A 8 -10.16 -6.05 -2.67
C TYR A 8 -10.09 -6.64 -1.26
N GLU A 9 -9.39 -5.97 -0.33
CA GLU A 9 -9.37 -6.38 1.08
C GLU A 9 -10.77 -6.31 1.72
N GLN A 10 -11.54 -5.26 1.42
CA GLN A 10 -12.94 -5.14 1.88
C GLN A 10 -13.84 -6.23 1.29
N LEU A 11 -13.73 -6.52 -0.01
CA LEU A 11 -14.50 -7.59 -0.65
C LEU A 11 -14.12 -8.97 -0.08
N ALA A 12 -12.83 -9.19 0.19
CA ALA A 12 -12.31 -10.42 0.80
C ALA A 12 -12.85 -10.62 2.23
N ALA A 13 -12.99 -9.54 2.99
CA ALA A 13 -13.56 -9.55 4.34
C ALA A 13 -15.07 -9.85 4.33
N ASN A 14 -15.81 -9.42 3.31
CA ASN A 14 -17.26 -9.58 3.22
C ASN A 14 -17.72 -10.92 2.61
N THR A 15 -16.86 -11.61 1.86
CA THR A 15 -17.24 -12.89 1.24
C THR A 15 -17.13 -14.08 2.21
N LYS A 16 -18.11 -15.00 2.12
CA LYS A 16 -18.09 -16.30 2.81
C LYS A 16 -17.41 -17.41 1.99
N ASN A 17 -17.14 -17.16 0.71
CA ASN A 17 -16.50 -18.15 -0.16
C ASN A 17 -14.98 -18.05 -0.05
N ASN A 18 -14.35 -19.09 0.52
CA ASN A 18 -12.90 -19.12 0.75
C ASN A 18 -12.09 -19.04 -0.56
N LYS A 19 -12.57 -19.59 -1.68
CA LYS A 19 -11.86 -19.51 -2.97
C LYS A 19 -11.82 -18.06 -3.47
N ILE A 20 -12.96 -17.37 -3.40
CA ILE A 20 -13.07 -15.95 -3.80
C ILE A 20 -12.20 -15.08 -2.88
N ARG A 21 -12.24 -15.31 -1.56
CA ARG A 21 -11.39 -14.60 -0.61
C ARG A 21 -9.91 -14.71 -0.99
N ASN A 22 -9.43 -15.93 -1.24
CA ASN A 22 -8.02 -16.15 -1.56
C ASN A 22 -7.60 -15.43 -2.84
N VAL A 23 -8.43 -15.47 -3.89
CA VAL A 23 -8.15 -14.74 -5.15
C VAL A 23 -8.10 -13.23 -4.91
N LEU A 24 -9.06 -12.67 -4.18
CA LEU A 24 -9.08 -11.22 -3.88
C LEU A 24 -7.85 -10.78 -3.08
N LEU A 25 -7.42 -11.57 -2.10
CA LEU A 25 -6.22 -11.26 -1.31
C LEU A 25 -4.93 -11.40 -2.13
N ASP A 26 -4.88 -12.33 -3.08
CA ASP A 26 -3.75 -12.49 -3.98
C ASP A 26 -3.63 -11.29 -4.93
N ILE A 27 -4.74 -10.87 -5.54
CA ILE A 27 -4.78 -9.67 -6.38
C ILE A 27 -4.42 -8.42 -5.55
N ALA A 28 -4.98 -8.26 -4.35
CA ALA A 28 -4.61 -7.14 -3.47
C ALA A 28 -3.11 -7.09 -3.15
N LYS A 29 -2.45 -8.24 -3.09
CA LYS A 29 -1.01 -8.34 -2.88
C LYS A 29 -0.23 -7.90 -4.13
N GLU A 30 -0.69 -8.27 -5.33
CA GLU A 30 -0.10 -7.81 -6.60
C GLU A 30 -0.19 -6.28 -6.73
N GLU A 31 -1.33 -5.68 -6.37
CA GLU A 31 -1.46 -4.21 -6.43
C GLU A 31 -0.50 -3.48 -5.48
N LYS A 32 -0.11 -4.10 -4.35
CA LYS A 32 0.93 -3.53 -3.47
C LYS A 32 2.30 -3.50 -4.15
N THR A 33 2.60 -4.46 -5.03
CA THR A 33 3.80 -4.42 -5.87
C THR A 33 3.72 -3.27 -6.87
N HIS A 34 2.56 -3.08 -7.53
CA HIS A 34 2.36 -1.97 -8.47
C HIS A 34 2.50 -0.60 -7.80
N VAL A 35 2.02 -0.43 -6.55
CA VAL A 35 2.32 0.78 -5.75
C VAL A 35 3.82 1.01 -5.64
N GLY A 36 4.60 -0.05 -5.36
CA GLY A 36 6.05 0.02 -5.25
C GLY A 36 6.73 0.42 -6.57
N GLU A 37 6.25 -0.09 -7.70
CA GLU A 37 6.76 0.27 -9.03
C GLU A 37 6.57 1.76 -9.33
N PHE A 38 5.35 2.29 -9.10
CA PHE A 38 5.09 3.71 -9.29
C PHE A 38 5.85 4.59 -8.30
N LEU A 39 5.97 4.17 -7.05
CA LEU A 39 6.74 4.90 -6.05
C LEU A 39 8.22 4.98 -6.42
N ALA A 40 8.80 3.90 -6.93
CA ALA A 40 10.20 3.89 -7.37
C ALA A 40 10.43 4.92 -8.49
N LEU A 41 9.56 4.94 -9.51
CA LEU A 41 9.62 5.95 -10.58
C LEU A 41 9.43 7.37 -10.06
N LEU A 42 8.52 7.57 -9.10
CA LEU A 42 8.29 8.88 -8.50
C LEU A 42 9.55 9.41 -7.80
N LEU A 43 10.26 8.56 -7.06
CA LEU A 43 11.49 8.96 -6.34
C LEU A 43 12.68 9.23 -7.26
N GLU A 44 12.68 8.67 -8.46
CA GLU A 44 13.64 9.05 -9.51
C GLU A 44 13.38 10.45 -10.05
N LEU A 45 12.10 10.85 -10.15
CA LEU A 45 11.67 12.07 -10.82
C LEU A 45 11.47 13.26 -9.86
N ASP A 46 11.15 13.00 -8.59
CA ASP A 46 10.76 14.01 -7.61
C ASP A 46 11.55 13.86 -6.30
N LYS A 47 12.51 14.78 -6.09
CA LYS A 47 13.34 14.84 -4.88
C LYS A 47 12.64 15.43 -3.66
N GLU A 48 11.59 16.22 -3.85
CA GLU A 48 10.77 16.68 -2.73
C GLU A 48 10.06 15.49 -2.10
N GLN A 49 9.47 14.61 -2.92
CA GLN A 49 8.81 13.40 -2.43
C GLN A 49 9.74 12.47 -1.63
N GLU A 50 11.01 12.34 -2.00
CA GLU A 50 12.01 11.57 -1.25
C GLU A 50 12.24 12.14 0.16
N LYS A 51 12.35 13.48 0.26
CA LYS A 51 12.52 14.19 1.53
C LYS A 51 11.28 14.03 2.42
N GLU A 52 10.09 14.28 1.89
CA GLU A 52 8.84 14.17 2.65
C GLU A 52 8.56 12.74 3.12
N LEU A 53 9.00 11.71 2.37
CA LEU A 53 8.91 10.32 2.83
C LEU A 53 9.80 10.03 4.03
N GLU A 54 10.98 10.66 4.11
CA GLU A 54 11.87 10.49 5.27
C GLU A 54 11.32 11.23 6.49
N GLU A 55 10.89 12.49 6.31
CA GLU A 55 10.23 13.25 7.39
C GLU A 55 9.00 12.53 7.94
N GLY A 56 8.16 11.96 7.07
CA GLY A 56 7.00 11.16 7.50
C GLY A 56 7.38 9.90 8.29
N LYS A 57 8.54 9.27 8.02
CA LYS A 57 9.03 8.15 8.84
C LYS A 57 9.46 8.63 10.22
N GLU A 58 10.18 9.75 10.30
CA GLU A 58 10.59 10.36 11.57
C GLU A 58 9.36 10.70 12.43
N GLU A 59 8.32 11.31 11.84
CA GLU A 59 7.06 11.61 12.55
C GLU A 59 6.41 10.34 13.13
N VAL A 60 6.39 9.24 12.38
CA VAL A 60 5.82 7.97 12.85
C VAL A 60 6.64 7.38 14.02
N GLU A 61 7.97 7.45 13.96
CA GLU A 61 8.83 6.97 15.05
C GLU A 61 8.69 7.84 16.31
N GLU A 62 8.51 9.15 16.16
CA GLU A 62 8.16 10.03 17.28
C GLU A 62 6.81 9.68 17.90
N VAL A 63 5.79 9.33 17.09
CA VAL A 63 4.47 8.93 17.59
C VAL A 63 4.54 7.60 18.35
N LYS A 64 5.33 6.62 17.88
CA LYS A 64 5.48 5.31 18.55
C LYS A 64 6.28 5.37 19.85
N SER A 65 7.16 6.36 19.99
CA SER A 65 8.04 6.52 21.17
C SER A 65 7.44 7.41 22.27
N LYS A 66 6.27 7.99 22.04
CA LYS A 66 5.43 8.69 23.03
C LYS A 66 4.49 7.72 23.74
#